data_AF-A0A2A4MME9-F1
#
_entry.id   AF-A0A2A4MME9-F1
#
_cell.length_a   1.000
_cell.length_b   1.000
_cell.length_c   1.000
_cell.angle_alpha   90.00
_cell.angle_beta   90.00
_cell.angle_gamma   90.00
#
_symmetry.space_group_name_H-M   'P 1'
#
loop_
_entity.id
_entity.type
_entity.pdbx_description
1 polymer ?
#
loop_
_entity_poly.entity_id
_entity_poly.type
_entity_poly.pdbx_seq_one_letter_code
_entity_poly.pdbx_strand_id
1 'polypeptide(L)'
;MKLLSTTALCLLSSVAIHNALAQDGDVWVPNVWYGLERTTLDTAASTLRIPCVKFEDENGDLVAGYGPAFALNLQVIGDTLRLVGPSLELSELPQSCLDTLTLSNDGNFVNYTTSSAELDSDRLANAKHYYSLDLSADISTGGEIAFIANSVTDRFYTSPVYNGESFLNVAGVAPLTRDFIYDDDYINEALGLMYADLTVFEAGRTTVECGYVDNDNVLEVVEIIGSNTRYRLKSSLTTADNGKQFSISCPVFNHDLNRLELVINIVTWNVFLE
;
A
#
# COMPACT_ATOMS: atom_id res chain seq x y z
N MET A 1 -43.11 -27.25 12.26
CA MET A 1 -42.61 -28.45 12.95
C MET A 1 -41.44 -28.00 13.84
N LYS A 2 -41.60 -28.06 15.17
CA LYS A 2 -40.53 -27.78 16.15
C LYS A 2 -39.75 -29.09 16.37
N LEU A 3 -38.42 -29.05 16.42
CA LEU A 3 -37.56 -29.36 17.58
C LEU A 3 -36.11 -29.70 17.15
N LEU A 4 -35.16 -29.08 17.87
CA LEU A 4 -33.80 -29.54 18.25
C LEU A 4 -32.71 -29.56 17.16
N SER A 5 -31.46 -29.16 17.41
CA SER A 5 -30.81 -28.70 18.64
C SER A 5 -29.60 -27.83 18.30
N THR A 6 -29.39 -26.80 19.13
CA THR A 6 -28.11 -26.13 19.40
C THR A 6 -27.07 -27.17 19.80
N THR A 7 -25.97 -27.31 19.05
CA THR A 7 -24.57 -27.46 19.54
C THR A 7 -23.63 -27.85 18.40
N ALA A 8 -23.16 -26.85 17.67
CA ALA A 8 -21.81 -26.78 17.08
C ALA A 8 -21.61 -25.33 16.58
N LEU A 9 -21.88 -24.38 17.48
CA LEU A 9 -21.70 -22.94 17.26
C LEU A 9 -20.47 -22.54 18.07
N CYS A 10 -19.31 -22.75 17.47
CA CYS A 10 -18.01 -22.17 17.81
C CYS A 10 -17.02 -22.83 16.83
N LEU A 11 -16.25 -22.03 16.07
CA LEU A 11 -15.18 -22.42 15.13
C LEU A 11 -15.53 -22.67 13.65
N LEU A 12 -16.43 -21.88 13.03
CA LEU A 12 -16.56 -21.95 11.55
C LEU A 12 -16.63 -20.60 10.80
N SER A 13 -16.56 -19.46 11.48
CA SER A 13 -16.40 -18.16 10.79
C SER A 13 -14.95 -17.79 10.46
N SER A 14 -13.97 -18.56 10.93
CA SER A 14 -12.54 -18.37 10.61
C SER A 14 -12.02 -19.32 9.51
N VAL A 15 -12.74 -20.40 9.21
CA VAL A 15 -12.25 -21.50 8.37
C VAL A 15 -12.59 -21.30 6.88
N ALA A 16 -13.66 -20.59 6.54
CA ALA A 16 -14.01 -20.34 5.14
C ALA A 16 -13.05 -19.35 4.46
N ILE A 17 -12.67 -18.28 5.16
CA ILE A 17 -11.69 -17.30 4.67
C ILE A 17 -10.28 -17.91 4.69
N HIS A 18 -9.89 -18.65 5.74
CA HIS A 18 -8.62 -19.36 5.75
C HIS A 18 -8.54 -20.45 4.65
N ASN A 19 -9.56 -21.27 4.41
CA ASN A 19 -9.50 -22.32 3.38
C ASN A 19 -9.61 -21.80 1.95
N ALA A 20 -10.26 -20.64 1.74
CA ALA A 20 -10.24 -19.96 0.44
C ALA A 20 -8.87 -19.31 0.17
N LEU A 21 -8.20 -18.82 1.22
CA LEU A 21 -6.90 -18.18 1.12
C LEU A 21 -5.70 -19.14 1.19
N ALA A 22 -5.88 -20.34 1.76
CA ALA A 22 -4.84 -21.36 1.95
C ALA A 22 -4.80 -22.44 0.85
N GLN A 23 -5.40 -22.21 -0.32
CA GLN A 23 -5.19 -23.07 -1.48
C GLN A 23 -3.81 -22.80 -2.09
N ASP A 24 -2.77 -23.26 -1.38
CA ASP A 24 -1.41 -23.26 -1.87
C ASP A 24 -1.20 -24.47 -2.79
N GLY A 25 -0.62 -24.16 -3.95
CA GLY A 25 -0.23 -25.11 -4.97
C GLY A 25 1.13 -24.70 -5.49
N ASP A 26 2.14 -24.72 -4.62
CA ASP A 26 3.55 -25.06 -4.88
C ASP A 26 4.12 -24.60 -6.25
N VAL A 27 3.88 -23.33 -6.58
CA VAL A 27 4.69 -22.60 -7.55
C VAL A 27 5.32 -21.44 -6.80
N TRP A 28 6.56 -21.65 -6.38
CA TRP A 28 7.46 -20.56 -6.05
C TRP A 28 7.47 -19.58 -7.23
N VAL A 29 6.73 -18.47 -7.11
CA VAL A 29 6.93 -17.31 -7.98
C VAL A 29 7.59 -16.22 -7.14
N PRO A 30 8.92 -16.28 -6.95
CA PRO A 30 9.67 -15.19 -6.36
C PRO A 30 9.67 -14.07 -7.39
N ASN A 31 8.63 -13.22 -7.42
CA ASN A 31 8.55 -11.91 -8.10
C ASN A 31 7.12 -11.35 -8.33
N VAL A 32 6.01 -12.03 -7.99
CA VAL A 32 4.66 -11.50 -8.38
C VAL A 32 4.27 -10.22 -7.63
N TRP A 33 4.88 -9.96 -6.48
CA TRP A 33 4.43 -8.90 -5.56
C TRP A 33 5.54 -7.91 -5.16
N TYR A 34 6.70 -7.96 -5.82
CA TYR A 34 7.76 -6.97 -5.62
C TYR A 34 7.33 -5.66 -6.32
N GLY A 35 6.99 -4.63 -5.54
CA GLY A 35 6.44 -3.37 -6.06
C GLY A 35 4.91 -3.42 -6.19
N LEU A 36 4.21 -3.26 -5.07
CA LEU A 36 2.75 -3.31 -4.91
C LEU A 36 2.02 -2.18 -5.69
N GLU A 37 2.07 -2.21 -7.02
CA GLU A 37 1.87 -0.99 -7.80
C GLU A 37 0.40 -0.58 -7.99
N ARG A 38 -0.56 -1.51 -8.21
CA ARG A 38 -2.03 -1.25 -8.27
C ARG A 38 -2.89 -2.44 -8.67
N THR A 39 -4.19 -2.34 -8.40
CA THR A 39 -5.20 -3.23 -8.98
C THR A 39 -5.25 -3.12 -10.50
N THR A 40 -5.14 -4.26 -11.18
CA THR A 40 -5.03 -4.31 -12.63
C THR A 40 -5.87 -5.45 -13.20
N LEU A 41 -6.74 -5.15 -14.16
CA LEU A 41 -7.42 -6.16 -14.96
C LEU A 41 -6.51 -6.60 -16.11
N ASP A 42 -5.94 -7.79 -15.97
CA ASP A 42 -5.26 -8.49 -17.05
C ASP A 42 -6.30 -9.01 -18.04
N THR A 43 -6.40 -8.31 -19.16
CA THR A 43 -7.39 -8.62 -20.21
C THR A 43 -7.08 -9.93 -20.94
N ALA A 44 -5.82 -10.38 -20.98
CA ALA A 44 -5.44 -11.65 -21.62
C ALA A 44 -5.74 -12.85 -20.71
N ALA A 45 -5.49 -12.71 -19.41
CA ALA A 45 -5.82 -13.75 -18.43
C ALA A 45 -7.28 -13.70 -17.95
N SER A 46 -8.01 -12.62 -18.27
CA SER A 46 -9.34 -12.34 -17.71
C SER A 46 -9.34 -12.35 -16.18
N THR A 47 -8.33 -11.71 -15.59
CA THR A 47 -8.11 -11.74 -14.14
C THR A 47 -7.88 -10.33 -13.62
N LEU A 48 -8.68 -9.91 -12.63
CA LEU A 48 -8.42 -8.73 -11.82
C LEU A 48 -7.41 -9.10 -10.74
N ARG A 49 -6.19 -8.59 -10.88
CA ARG A 49 -5.08 -8.80 -9.95
C ARG A 49 -5.09 -7.65 -8.95
N ILE A 50 -5.21 -7.96 -7.67
CA ILE A 50 -5.28 -7.00 -6.57
C ILE A 50 -4.02 -7.21 -5.72
N PRO A 51 -2.97 -6.39 -5.89
CA PRO A 51 -1.69 -6.63 -5.21
C PRO A 51 -1.75 -6.36 -3.71
N CYS A 52 -2.65 -5.49 -3.27
CA CYS A 52 -2.90 -5.28 -1.86
C CYS A 52 -4.31 -4.72 -1.63
N VAL A 53 -5.01 -5.29 -0.68
CA VAL A 53 -6.28 -4.80 -0.16
C VAL A 53 -6.29 -4.89 1.35
N LYS A 54 -6.61 -3.79 2.03
CA LYS A 54 -6.75 -3.70 3.48
C LYS A 54 -8.01 -4.45 3.92
N PHE A 55 -7.93 -5.27 4.96
CA PHE A 55 -9.08 -6.03 5.45
C PHE A 55 -9.62 -5.46 6.76
N GLU A 56 -10.83 -4.94 6.70
CA GLU A 56 -11.47 -4.19 7.79
C GLU A 56 -12.91 -4.64 8.02
N ASP A 57 -13.46 -4.32 9.18
CA ASP A 57 -14.88 -4.40 9.46
C ASP A 57 -15.63 -3.14 9.00
N GLU A 58 -16.95 -3.10 9.18
CA GLU A 58 -17.78 -1.93 8.84
C GLU A 58 -17.44 -0.65 9.62
N ASN A 59 -16.67 -0.75 10.71
CA ASN A 59 -16.23 0.39 11.51
C ASN A 59 -14.87 0.94 11.05
N GLY A 60 -14.20 0.27 10.11
CA GLY A 60 -12.83 0.59 9.68
C GLY A 60 -11.75 0.04 10.60
N ASP A 61 -12.10 -0.91 11.48
CA ASP A 61 -11.13 -1.59 12.34
C ASP A 61 -10.64 -2.87 11.65
N LEU A 62 -9.38 -3.23 11.90
CA LEU A 62 -8.83 -4.49 11.38
C LEU A 62 -9.61 -5.69 11.93
N VAL A 63 -9.94 -6.63 11.06
CA VAL A 63 -10.71 -7.82 11.45
C VAL A 63 -9.84 -8.74 12.31
N ALA A 64 -10.25 -8.97 13.56
CA ALA A 64 -9.51 -9.79 14.50
C ALA A 64 -9.33 -11.25 14.01
N GLY A 65 -8.10 -11.76 14.14
CA GLY A 65 -7.75 -13.13 13.73
C GLY A 65 -7.33 -13.27 12.26
N TYR A 66 -7.17 -12.17 11.55
CA TYR A 66 -6.67 -12.10 10.19
C TYR A 66 -5.52 -11.09 10.08
N GLY A 67 -4.68 -11.27 9.06
CA GLY A 67 -3.68 -10.30 8.66
C GLY A 67 -4.33 -8.98 8.22
N PRO A 68 -3.60 -7.87 8.35
CA PRO A 68 -4.13 -6.54 8.04
C PRO A 68 -4.47 -6.32 6.56
N ALA A 69 -3.90 -7.12 5.65
CA ALA A 69 -4.10 -6.97 4.22
C ALA A 69 -3.88 -8.28 3.45
N PHE A 70 -4.39 -8.32 2.22
CA PHE A 70 -4.30 -9.47 1.34
C PHE A 70 -3.93 -9.06 -0.09
N ALA A 71 -3.25 -9.95 -0.82
CA ALA A 71 -3.18 -9.92 -2.27
C ALA A 71 -4.16 -10.95 -2.83
N LEU A 72 -5.00 -10.55 -3.79
CA LEU A 72 -6.09 -11.35 -4.33
C LEU A 72 -6.03 -11.45 -5.86
N ASN A 73 -6.59 -12.52 -6.41
CA ASN A 73 -6.83 -12.68 -7.84
C ASN A 73 -8.31 -13.03 -8.06
N LEU A 74 -9.00 -12.23 -8.87
CA LEU A 74 -10.39 -12.50 -9.23
C LEU A 74 -10.49 -12.81 -10.73
N GLN A 75 -10.86 -14.04 -11.07
CA GLN A 75 -11.08 -14.46 -12.45
C GLN A 75 -12.48 -14.06 -12.92
N VAL A 76 -12.57 -13.46 -14.10
CA VAL A 76 -13.83 -13.14 -14.75
C VAL A 76 -14.47 -14.42 -15.29
N ILE A 77 -15.65 -14.76 -14.78
CA ILE A 77 -16.46 -15.91 -15.21
C ILE A 77 -17.89 -15.44 -15.45
N GLY A 78 -18.26 -15.30 -16.73
CA GLY A 78 -19.54 -14.70 -17.11
C GLY A 78 -19.65 -13.27 -16.56
N ASP A 79 -20.68 -13.02 -15.76
CA ASP A 79 -20.94 -11.72 -15.13
C ASP A 79 -20.38 -11.61 -13.69
N THR A 80 -19.53 -12.57 -13.27
CA THR A 80 -18.99 -12.64 -11.90
C THR A 80 -17.47 -12.63 -11.89
N LEU A 81 -16.91 -12.19 -10.77
CA LEU A 81 -15.48 -12.17 -10.47
C LEU A 81 -15.20 -13.21 -9.37
N ARG A 82 -14.78 -14.40 -9.76
CA ARG A 82 -14.52 -15.50 -8.83
C ARG A 82 -13.15 -15.34 -8.18
N LEU A 83 -13.08 -15.43 -6.85
CA LEU A 83 -11.80 -15.54 -6.16
C LEU A 83 -11.09 -16.84 -6.58
N VAL A 84 -9.86 -16.70 -7.09
CA VAL A 84 -9.00 -17.80 -7.50
C VAL A 84 -7.63 -17.71 -6.84
N GLY A 85 -6.99 -18.86 -6.64
CA GLY A 85 -5.63 -18.91 -6.11
C GLY A 85 -4.57 -18.48 -7.14
N PRO A 86 -3.40 -18.01 -6.70
CA PRO A 86 -3.01 -17.83 -5.29
C PRO A 86 -3.49 -16.49 -4.72
N SER A 87 -3.80 -16.50 -3.42
CA SER A 87 -3.96 -15.31 -2.58
C SER A 87 -2.90 -15.31 -1.49
N LEU A 88 -2.47 -14.13 -1.05
CA LEU A 88 -1.42 -13.98 -0.04
C LEU A 88 -1.91 -13.11 1.10
N GLU A 89 -1.76 -13.59 2.33
CA GLU A 89 -1.93 -12.77 3.53
C GLU A 89 -0.65 -11.99 3.83
N LEU A 90 -0.79 -10.70 4.09
CA LEU A 90 0.32 -9.80 4.42
C LEU A 90 0.36 -9.60 5.94
N SER A 91 1.56 -9.69 6.51
CA SER A 91 1.77 -9.53 7.96
C SER A 91 1.74 -8.06 8.43
N GLU A 92 1.87 -7.13 7.49
CA GLU A 92 1.89 -5.69 7.72
C GLU A 92 1.00 -5.02 6.67
N LEU A 93 0.57 -3.79 6.95
CA LEU A 93 -0.18 -2.98 6.00
C LEU A 93 0.77 -2.04 5.26
N PRO A 94 1.08 -2.29 3.97
CA PRO A 94 1.90 -1.39 3.18
C PRO A 94 1.20 -0.04 3.00
N GLN A 95 1.98 1.03 2.95
CA GLN A 95 1.45 2.37 2.70
C GLN A 95 0.77 2.51 1.32
N SER A 96 1.16 1.67 0.34
CA SER A 96 0.51 1.59 -0.98
C SER A 96 -0.79 0.79 -0.98
N CYS A 97 -1.15 0.16 0.14
CA CYS A 97 -2.35 -0.66 0.29
C CYS A 97 -3.56 0.21 0.59
N LEU A 98 -4.16 0.73 -0.48
CA LEU A 98 -5.20 1.74 -0.38
C LEU A 98 -6.59 1.19 -0.69
N ASP A 99 -6.69 0.08 -1.44
CA ASP A 99 -7.95 -0.63 -1.64
C ASP A 99 -8.46 -1.24 -0.33
N THR A 100 -9.78 -1.35 -0.20
CA THR A 100 -10.41 -1.91 1.01
C THR A 100 -11.30 -3.10 0.69
N LEU A 101 -11.20 -4.13 1.51
CA LEU A 101 -12.10 -5.27 1.61
C LEU A 101 -12.79 -5.19 2.98
N THR A 102 -14.08 -4.88 2.97
CA THR A 102 -14.87 -4.69 4.20
C THR A 102 -15.71 -5.92 4.48
N LEU A 103 -15.55 -6.51 5.67
CA LEU A 103 -16.41 -7.58 6.18
C LEU A 103 -17.64 -6.97 6.84
N SER A 104 -18.82 -7.45 6.47
CA SER A 104 -20.07 -7.00 7.08
C SER A 104 -20.17 -7.40 8.56
N ASN A 105 -20.92 -6.64 9.34
CA ASN A 105 -21.09 -6.87 10.78
C ASN A 105 -21.77 -8.23 11.10
N ASP A 106 -22.59 -8.74 10.18
CA ASP A 106 -23.20 -10.05 10.29
C ASP A 106 -22.28 -11.20 9.82
N GLY A 107 -21.09 -10.87 9.29
CA GLY A 107 -20.07 -11.80 8.82
C GLY A 107 -20.44 -12.56 7.55
N ASN A 108 -21.49 -12.15 6.84
CA ASN A 108 -22.02 -12.88 5.69
C ASN A 108 -21.60 -12.29 4.34
N PHE A 109 -21.14 -11.04 4.30
CA PHE A 109 -20.80 -10.36 3.07
C PHE A 109 -19.43 -9.71 3.15
N VAL A 110 -18.75 -9.66 2.01
CA VAL A 110 -17.54 -8.86 1.84
C VAL A 110 -17.71 -7.90 0.68
N ASN A 111 -17.30 -6.66 0.88
CA ASN A 111 -17.34 -5.62 -0.13
C ASN A 111 -15.91 -5.20 -0.48
N TYR A 112 -15.55 -5.29 -1.76
CA TYR A 112 -14.28 -4.81 -2.27
C TYR A 112 -14.48 -3.46 -2.96
N THR A 113 -13.67 -2.48 -2.59
CA THR A 113 -13.71 -1.14 -3.19
C THR A 113 -12.32 -0.66 -3.59
N THR A 114 -12.26 -0.07 -4.78
CA THR A 114 -11.06 0.61 -5.32
C THR A 114 -11.49 1.78 -6.19
N SER A 115 -10.62 2.80 -6.31
CA SER A 115 -10.82 3.95 -7.21
C SER A 115 -9.73 4.09 -8.28
N SER A 116 -8.80 3.14 -8.37
CA SER A 116 -7.64 3.20 -9.27
C SER A 116 -7.36 1.92 -10.05
N ALA A 117 -8.36 1.06 -10.25
CA ALA A 117 -8.15 -0.13 -11.06
C ALA A 117 -7.78 0.25 -12.51
N GLU A 118 -6.79 -0.42 -13.08
CA GLU A 118 -6.33 -0.18 -14.46
C GLU A 118 -6.62 -1.37 -15.38
N LEU A 119 -6.56 -1.12 -16.70
CA LEU A 119 -6.53 -2.18 -17.70
C LEU A 119 -5.08 -2.46 -18.10
N ASP A 120 -4.63 -3.71 -17.98
CA ASP A 120 -3.36 -4.15 -18.57
C ASP A 120 -3.50 -4.19 -20.09
N SER A 121 -3.11 -3.08 -20.74
CA SER A 121 -3.31 -2.87 -22.16
C SER A 121 -2.32 -1.85 -22.70
N ASP A 122 -1.56 -2.23 -23.72
CA ASP A 122 -0.67 -1.35 -24.46
C ASP A 122 -1.41 -0.32 -25.33
N ARG A 123 -2.74 -0.32 -25.32
CA ARG A 123 -3.54 0.61 -26.11
C ARG A 123 -3.45 2.00 -25.50
N LEU A 124 -2.92 2.95 -26.26
CA LEU A 124 -2.92 4.38 -25.93
C LEU A 124 -4.30 4.93 -25.52
N ALA A 125 -5.39 4.33 -26.01
CA ALA A 125 -6.75 4.69 -25.62
C ALA A 125 -7.09 4.36 -24.15
N ASN A 126 -6.38 3.41 -23.53
CA ASN A 126 -6.53 3.04 -22.13
C ASN A 126 -5.45 3.71 -21.26
N ALA A 127 -4.44 4.33 -21.87
CA ALA A 127 -3.49 5.14 -21.13
C ALA A 127 -4.27 6.26 -20.44
N LYS A 128 -4.09 6.40 -19.11
CA LYS A 128 -4.77 7.38 -18.26
C LYS A 128 -6.24 7.09 -17.91
N HIS A 129 -6.77 5.92 -18.26
CA HIS A 129 -8.08 5.48 -17.78
C HIS A 129 -7.93 4.66 -16.50
N TYR A 130 -8.75 5.00 -15.51
CA TYR A 130 -8.82 4.35 -14.22
C TYR A 130 -10.28 4.04 -13.90
N TYR A 131 -10.50 2.95 -13.18
CA TYR A 131 -11.83 2.47 -12.85
C TYR A 131 -12.03 2.46 -11.34
N SER A 132 -13.15 3.03 -10.91
CA SER A 132 -13.67 2.79 -9.58
C SER A 132 -14.57 1.57 -9.61
N LEU A 133 -14.27 0.60 -8.75
CA LEU A 133 -15.00 -0.66 -8.63
C LEU A 133 -15.59 -0.76 -7.23
N ASP A 134 -16.85 -1.16 -7.16
CA ASP A 134 -17.52 -1.61 -5.94
C ASP A 134 -18.08 -2.99 -6.23
N LEU A 135 -17.56 -4.00 -5.54
CA LEU A 135 -17.93 -5.40 -5.71
C LEU A 135 -18.43 -5.97 -4.38
N SER A 136 -19.43 -6.84 -4.42
CA SER A 136 -19.92 -7.57 -3.24
C SER A 136 -19.87 -9.08 -3.45
N ALA A 137 -19.58 -9.84 -2.39
CA ALA A 137 -19.68 -11.30 -2.39
C ALA A 137 -20.39 -11.80 -1.11
N ASP A 138 -21.27 -12.78 -1.28
CA ASP A 138 -21.87 -13.54 -0.18
C ASP A 138 -20.92 -14.69 0.21
N ILE A 139 -20.47 -14.68 1.47
CA ILE A 139 -19.56 -15.67 2.04
C ILE A 139 -20.25 -16.58 3.07
N SER A 140 -21.56 -16.42 3.29
CA SER A 140 -22.33 -17.14 4.30
C SER A 140 -22.34 -18.67 4.12
N THR A 141 -22.19 -19.13 2.88
CA THR A 141 -22.27 -20.56 2.52
C THR A 141 -20.93 -21.29 2.61
N GLY A 142 -19.81 -20.58 2.83
CA GLY A 142 -18.46 -21.15 2.88
C GLY A 142 -18.01 -21.85 1.59
N GLY A 143 -18.71 -21.59 0.48
CA GLY A 143 -18.42 -22.13 -0.84
C GLY A 143 -17.47 -21.25 -1.65
N GLU A 144 -17.58 -21.36 -2.97
CA GLU A 144 -16.86 -20.49 -3.90
C GLU A 144 -17.25 -19.02 -3.69
N ILE A 145 -16.25 -18.16 -3.49
CA ILE A 145 -16.46 -16.72 -3.32
C ILE A 145 -16.52 -16.09 -4.71
N ALA A 146 -17.71 -15.61 -5.09
CA ALA A 146 -17.95 -14.93 -6.34
C ALA A 146 -18.42 -13.50 -6.07
N PHE A 147 -17.66 -12.54 -6.58
CA PHE A 147 -17.97 -11.13 -6.50
C PHE A 147 -18.89 -10.71 -7.65
N ILE A 148 -19.86 -9.87 -7.34
CA ILE A 148 -20.76 -9.22 -8.29
C ILE A 148 -20.44 -7.72 -8.26
N ALA A 149 -20.37 -7.10 -9.44
CA ALA A 149 -20.17 -5.66 -9.52
C ALA A 149 -21.45 -4.92 -9.12
N ASN A 150 -21.37 -4.14 -8.04
CA ASN A 150 -22.40 -3.19 -7.64
C ASN A 150 -22.28 -1.91 -8.49
N SER A 151 -21.05 -1.46 -8.73
CA SER A 151 -20.78 -0.33 -9.63
C SER A 151 -19.40 -0.43 -10.29
N VAL A 152 -19.31 0.11 -11.52
CA VAL A 152 -18.07 0.27 -12.28
C VAL A 152 -18.13 1.65 -12.93
N THR A 153 -17.19 2.52 -12.56
CA THR A 153 -17.14 3.90 -13.07
C THR A 153 -15.80 4.16 -13.73
N ASP A 154 -15.83 4.59 -14.99
CA ASP A 154 -14.65 5.04 -15.74
C ASP A 154 -14.29 6.48 -15.36
N ARG A 155 -12.99 6.73 -15.20
CA ARG A 155 -12.42 8.06 -14.99
C ARG A 155 -11.17 8.23 -15.85
N PHE A 156 -11.11 9.35 -16.55
CA PHE A 156 -9.87 9.80 -17.17
C PHE A 156 -9.06 10.63 -16.17
N TYR A 157 -7.77 10.33 -16.01
CA TYR A 157 -6.89 11.06 -15.11
C TYR A 157 -5.50 11.25 -15.72
N THR A 158 -5.08 12.50 -15.85
CA THR A 158 -3.70 12.83 -16.22
C THR A 158 -2.89 13.07 -14.95
N SER A 159 -1.92 12.19 -14.68
CA SER A 159 -0.99 12.36 -13.57
C SER A 159 -0.25 13.70 -13.66
N PRO A 160 -0.11 14.42 -12.54
CA PRO A 160 0.70 15.61 -12.47
C PRO A 160 2.18 15.23 -12.60
N VAL A 161 2.99 16.22 -12.97
CA VAL A 161 4.45 16.09 -13.01
C VAL A 161 4.98 16.53 -11.66
N TYR A 162 5.82 15.69 -11.06
CA TYR A 162 6.53 15.96 -9.82
C TYR A 162 8.00 16.11 -10.13
N ASN A 163 8.60 17.23 -9.72
CA ASN A 163 10.05 17.36 -9.74
C ASN A 163 10.56 17.05 -8.34
N GLY A 164 11.36 15.99 -8.24
CA GLY A 164 12.18 15.74 -7.07
C GLY A 164 13.61 15.55 -7.55
N GLU A 165 14.47 16.51 -7.25
CA GLU A 165 15.90 16.33 -7.42
C GLU A 165 16.43 15.54 -6.22
N SER A 166 17.18 14.47 -6.48
CA SER A 166 17.85 13.73 -5.42
C SER A 166 19.22 14.35 -5.16
N PHE A 167 19.39 15.00 -4.02
CA PHE A 167 20.67 15.53 -3.59
C PHE A 167 21.42 14.49 -2.77
N LEU A 168 22.64 14.16 -3.18
CA LEU A 168 23.54 13.31 -2.41
C LEU A 168 24.42 14.18 -1.51
N ASN A 169 24.24 14.03 -0.20
CA ASN A 169 25.01 14.70 0.84
C ASN A 169 25.91 13.71 1.59
N VAL A 170 26.90 14.24 2.31
CA VAL A 170 27.81 13.45 3.15
C VAL A 170 27.52 13.75 4.62
N ALA A 171 27.18 12.73 5.40
CA ALA A 171 26.95 12.81 6.84
C ALA A 171 28.17 12.29 7.62
N GLY A 172 28.56 12.98 8.69
CA GLY A 172 29.64 12.55 9.60
C GLY A 172 30.99 13.23 9.36
N VAL A 173 31.23 13.78 8.16
CA VAL A 173 32.40 14.61 7.83
C VAL A 173 32.00 16.09 7.85
N ALA A 174 32.88 16.95 8.40
CA ALA A 174 32.65 18.39 8.43
C ALA A 174 32.23 18.90 7.02
N PRO A 175 31.12 19.65 6.91
CA PRO A 175 30.46 20.42 7.96
C PRO A 175 29.45 19.67 8.84
N LEU A 176 29.04 18.45 8.49
CA LEU A 176 28.05 17.67 9.26
C LEU A 176 28.77 16.71 10.21
N THR A 177 29.04 17.15 11.44
CA THR A 177 29.66 16.29 12.47
C THR A 177 28.70 15.19 12.95
N ARG A 178 29.20 14.21 13.70
CA ARG A 178 28.37 13.17 14.32
C ARG A 178 27.27 13.72 15.25
N ASP A 179 27.54 14.88 15.86
CA ASP A 179 26.62 15.59 16.73
C ASP A 179 25.63 16.48 15.97
N PHE A 180 25.70 16.48 14.63
CA PHE A 180 24.74 17.20 13.79
C PHE A 180 23.33 16.66 14.01
N ILE A 181 22.37 17.58 14.16
CA ILE A 181 20.97 17.27 14.40
C ILE A 181 20.21 17.38 13.08
N TYR A 182 19.63 16.27 12.65
CA TYR A 182 18.68 16.20 11.55
C TYR A 182 17.28 16.37 12.14
N ASP A 183 16.64 17.50 11.86
CA ASP A 183 15.30 17.82 12.35
C ASP A 183 14.32 18.04 11.20
N ASP A 184 13.08 18.41 11.55
CA ASP A 184 12.00 18.64 10.59
C ASP A 184 12.26 19.78 9.59
N ASP A 185 13.24 20.67 9.80
CA ASP A 185 13.51 21.76 8.85
C ASP A 185 13.91 21.21 7.48
N TYR A 186 14.67 20.10 7.45
CA TYR A 186 15.00 19.39 6.20
C TYR A 186 13.78 18.70 5.58
N ILE A 187 12.84 18.22 6.39
CA ILE A 187 11.58 17.65 5.89
C ILE A 187 10.76 18.75 5.23
N ASN A 188 10.67 19.93 5.85
CA ASN A 188 9.99 21.10 5.31
C ASN A 188 10.65 21.61 4.02
N GLU A 189 11.98 21.61 3.95
CA GLU A 189 12.72 21.95 2.73
C GLU A 189 12.43 20.95 1.60
N ALA A 190 12.50 19.65 1.90
CA ALA A 190 12.16 18.60 0.94
C ALA A 190 10.72 18.72 0.43
N LEU A 191 9.78 19.02 1.34
CA LEU A 191 8.39 19.29 1.00
C LEU A 191 8.26 20.52 0.08
N GLY A 192 9.00 21.60 0.38
CA GLY A 192 9.05 22.79 -0.45
C GLY A 192 9.54 22.50 -1.87
N LEU A 193 10.56 21.65 -2.01
CA LEU A 193 11.07 21.21 -3.32
C LEU A 193 10.02 20.39 -4.10
N MET A 194 9.34 19.46 -3.43
CA MET A 194 8.27 18.66 -4.05
C MET A 194 7.13 19.50 -4.62
N TYR A 195 6.82 20.64 -3.97
CA TYR A 195 5.78 21.56 -4.43
C TYR A 195 6.27 22.64 -5.39
N ALA A 196 7.58 22.86 -5.53
CA ALA A 196 8.14 23.98 -6.29
C ALA A 196 7.72 23.99 -7.77
N ASP A 197 7.59 22.82 -8.39
CA ASP A 197 7.21 22.66 -9.80
C ASP A 197 5.94 21.81 -9.99
N LEU A 198 5.15 21.62 -8.93
CA LEU A 198 3.94 20.81 -9.02
C LEU A 198 2.93 21.47 -9.96
N THR A 199 2.82 20.91 -11.17
CA THR A 199 1.83 21.34 -12.15
C THR A 199 0.54 20.58 -11.89
N VAL A 200 -0.35 21.18 -11.09
CA VAL A 200 -1.63 20.57 -10.70
C VAL A 200 -2.65 20.72 -11.84
N PHE A 201 -3.21 19.61 -12.33
CA PHE A 201 -4.32 19.63 -13.30
C PHE A 201 -5.70 19.68 -12.61
N GLU A 202 -5.81 19.27 -11.34
CA GLU A 202 -7.02 19.34 -10.51
C GLU A 202 -6.69 19.78 -9.08
N ALA A 203 -7.20 20.94 -8.64
CA ALA A 203 -6.81 21.53 -7.36
C ALA A 203 -7.22 20.65 -6.15
N GLY A 204 -6.26 20.36 -5.27
CA GLY A 204 -6.51 20.06 -3.86
C GLY A 204 -6.67 18.59 -3.43
N ARG A 205 -6.26 17.60 -4.24
CA ARG A 205 -6.41 16.17 -3.87
C ARG A 205 -5.12 15.35 -3.84
N THR A 206 -3.98 15.97 -4.11
CA THR A 206 -2.66 15.35 -3.94
C THR A 206 -2.05 15.76 -2.61
N THR A 207 -1.59 14.79 -1.84
CA THR A 207 -0.87 15.00 -0.57
C THR A 207 0.54 14.44 -0.70
N VAL A 208 1.53 15.23 -0.28
CA VAL A 208 2.92 14.78 -0.17
C VAL A 208 3.24 14.62 1.31
N GLU A 209 3.68 13.44 1.70
CA GLU A 209 4.12 13.14 3.06
C GLU A 209 5.62 12.87 3.03
N CYS A 210 6.45 13.71 3.65
CA CYS A 210 7.90 13.52 3.67
C CYS A 210 8.35 13.05 5.06
N GLY A 211 9.34 12.16 5.09
CA GLY A 211 9.93 11.68 6.33
C GLY A 211 11.30 11.07 6.15
N TYR A 212 12.04 10.94 7.25
CA TYR A 212 13.32 10.24 7.23
C TYR A 212 13.10 8.72 7.03
N VAL A 213 13.88 8.13 6.14
CA VAL A 213 13.96 6.69 5.90
C VAL A 213 15.38 6.24 6.20
N ASP A 214 15.51 5.36 7.20
CA ASP A 214 16.79 4.87 7.73
C ASP A 214 16.86 3.35 7.67
N ASN A 215 16.89 2.80 6.45
CA ASN A 215 16.94 1.36 6.23
C ASN A 215 18.25 0.73 6.74
N ASP A 216 19.34 1.49 6.74
CA ASP A 216 20.65 1.05 7.24
C ASP A 216 20.82 1.25 8.76
N ASN A 217 19.78 1.78 9.42
CA ASN A 217 19.67 1.92 10.86
C ASN A 217 20.84 2.70 11.48
N VAL A 218 21.19 3.85 10.89
CA VAL A 218 22.31 4.71 11.28
C VAL A 218 21.92 5.90 12.17
N LEU A 219 20.64 6.24 12.26
CA LEU A 219 20.12 7.34 13.07
C LEU A 219 19.66 6.89 14.46
N GLU A 220 19.82 7.75 15.45
CA GLU A 220 19.18 7.63 16.76
C GLU A 220 18.34 8.87 17.07
N VAL A 221 17.21 8.66 17.75
CA VAL A 221 16.37 9.75 18.24
C VAL A 221 17.07 10.44 19.39
N VAL A 222 17.22 11.76 19.28
CA VAL A 222 17.78 12.64 20.31
C VAL A 222 16.68 13.12 21.24
N GLU A 223 15.62 13.69 20.67
CA GLU A 223 14.48 14.23 21.39
C GLU A 223 13.24 14.29 20.50
N ILE A 224 12.07 14.35 21.14
CA ILE A 224 10.78 14.58 20.48
C ILE A 224 10.19 15.85 21.09
N ILE A 225 10.01 16.89 20.29
CA ILE A 225 9.43 18.17 20.70
C ILE A 225 8.14 18.39 19.91
N GLY A 226 6.99 18.11 20.53
CA GLY A 226 5.70 18.17 19.84
C GLY A 226 5.63 17.12 18.74
N SER A 227 5.49 17.54 17.49
CA SER A 227 5.54 16.66 16.30
C SER A 227 6.95 16.45 15.74
N ASN A 228 7.92 17.26 16.16
CA ASN A 228 9.28 17.21 15.61
C ASN A 228 10.11 16.13 16.31
N THR A 229 10.57 15.16 15.53
CA THR A 229 11.51 14.15 15.99
C THR A 229 12.89 14.48 15.48
N ARG A 230 13.81 14.69 16.40
CA ARG A 230 15.19 15.07 16.08
C ARG A 230 16.10 13.87 16.12
N TYR A 231 16.90 13.72 15.08
CA TYR A 231 17.81 12.60 14.90
C TYR A 231 19.26 13.06 14.89
N ARG A 232 20.17 12.14 15.21
CA ARG A 232 21.61 12.27 14.94
C ARG A 232 22.18 10.93 14.53
N LEU A 233 23.42 10.92 14.04
CA LEU A 233 24.12 9.66 13.79
C LEU A 233 24.36 8.91 15.12
N LYS A 234 24.05 7.62 15.14
CA LYS A 234 24.32 6.74 16.29
C LYS A 234 25.75 6.86 16.77
N SER A 235 25.93 6.93 18.08
CA SER A 235 27.26 6.94 18.73
C SER A 235 28.04 5.63 18.59
N SER A 236 27.38 4.54 18.17
CA SER A 236 27.97 3.22 17.98
C SER A 236 28.57 2.96 16.58
N LEU A 237 28.23 3.79 15.57
CA LEU A 237 28.79 3.67 14.22
C LEU A 237 30.33 3.78 14.21
N THR A 238 30.95 3.09 13.27
CA THR A 238 32.40 3.05 13.05
C THR A 238 32.73 3.19 11.57
N THR A 239 34.00 3.26 11.21
CA THR A 239 34.44 3.29 9.79
C THR A 239 33.97 2.07 8.98
N ALA A 240 33.59 0.96 9.63
CA ALA A 240 32.97 -0.19 8.96
C ALA A 240 31.55 0.09 8.46
N ASP A 241 30.89 1.14 8.95
CA ASP A 241 29.56 1.60 8.55
C ASP A 241 29.62 2.62 7.41
N ASN A 242 30.81 2.97 6.92
CA ASN A 242 30.97 3.92 5.81
C ASN A 242 30.28 3.40 4.54
N GLY A 243 29.55 4.29 3.86
CA GLY A 243 28.76 3.97 2.68
C GLY A 243 27.31 3.57 2.96
N LYS A 244 26.92 3.37 4.23
CA LYS A 244 25.51 3.28 4.63
C LYS A 244 24.77 4.59 4.38
N GLN A 245 23.46 4.52 4.20
CA GLN A 245 22.63 5.64 3.79
C GLN A 245 21.35 5.77 4.62
N PHE A 246 20.92 7.01 4.74
CA PHE A 246 19.56 7.37 5.12
C PHE A 246 19.11 8.52 4.21
N SER A 247 17.80 8.68 4.03
CA SER A 247 17.24 9.69 3.14
C SER A 247 16.05 10.41 3.76
N ILE A 248 15.63 11.52 3.16
CA ILE A 248 14.26 11.99 3.24
C ILE A 248 13.53 11.46 2.01
N SER A 249 12.52 10.64 2.26
CA SER A 249 11.64 10.09 1.24
C SER A 249 10.28 10.77 1.33
N CYS A 250 9.73 11.11 0.17
CA CYS A 250 8.44 11.76 0.03
C CYS A 250 7.50 10.89 -0.83
N PRO A 251 6.73 9.97 -0.22
CA PRO A 251 5.55 9.40 -0.86
C PRO A 251 4.55 10.49 -1.26
N VAL A 252 4.00 10.34 -2.47
CA VAL A 252 2.96 11.22 -2.98
C VAL A 252 1.68 10.44 -3.19
N PHE A 253 0.62 10.90 -2.53
CA PHE A 253 -0.70 10.33 -2.62
C PHE A 253 -1.60 11.15 -3.50
N ASN A 254 -2.37 10.45 -4.31
CA ASN A 254 -3.52 10.97 -4.99
C ASN A 254 -4.77 10.38 -4.33
N HIS A 255 -5.45 11.17 -3.51
CA HIS A 255 -6.66 10.71 -2.81
C HIS A 255 -7.84 10.47 -3.74
N ASP A 256 -7.76 11.01 -4.94
CA ASP A 256 -8.79 10.92 -5.96
C ASP A 256 -8.86 9.55 -6.62
N LEU A 257 -7.68 9.00 -6.85
CA LEU A 257 -7.45 7.63 -7.30
C LEU A 257 -7.21 6.69 -6.11
N ASN A 258 -7.18 7.22 -4.88
CA ASN A 258 -6.75 6.47 -3.70
C ASN A 258 -5.45 5.70 -3.99
N ARG A 259 -4.43 6.44 -4.44
CA ARG A 259 -3.22 5.88 -5.05
C ARG A 259 -1.96 6.49 -4.44
N LEU A 260 -0.94 5.66 -4.20
CA LEU A 260 0.45 6.10 -4.09
C LEU A 260 1.00 6.29 -5.51
N GLU A 261 1.17 7.55 -5.93
CA GLU A 261 1.62 7.88 -7.29
C GLU A 261 3.11 7.57 -7.47
N LEU A 262 3.91 7.92 -6.46
CA LEU A 262 5.37 7.76 -6.47
C LEU A 262 5.97 7.89 -5.07
N VAL A 263 7.21 7.46 -4.93
CA VAL A 263 8.07 7.69 -3.77
C VAL A 263 9.40 8.22 -4.27
N ILE A 264 9.77 9.45 -3.90
CA ILE A 264 11.07 10.04 -4.29
C ILE A 264 11.93 10.28 -3.05
N ASN A 265 13.20 9.90 -3.14
CA ASN A 265 14.24 10.33 -2.21
C ASN A 265 14.74 11.73 -2.61
N ILE A 266 14.35 12.76 -1.86
CA ILE A 266 14.71 14.16 -2.14
C ILE A 266 16.13 14.46 -1.68
N VAL A 267 16.50 13.97 -0.50
CA VAL A 267 17.86 14.12 0.03
C VAL A 267 18.33 12.76 0.51
N THR A 268 19.52 12.36 0.10
CA THR A 268 20.16 11.12 0.54
C THR A 268 21.51 11.45 1.15
N TRP A 269 21.74 11.01 2.39
CA TRP A 269 23.02 11.15 3.05
C TRP A 269 23.78 9.83 3.01
N ASN A 270 25.05 9.90 2.65
CA ASN A 270 26.00 8.81 2.82
C ASN A 270 26.77 9.02 4.13
N VAL A 271 26.81 8.00 4.97
CA VAL A 271 27.60 8.00 6.20
C VAL A 271 29.07 7.84 5.82
N PHE A 272 29.89 8.79 6.28
CA PHE A 272 31.34 8.72 6.25
C PHE A 272 31.89 9.18 7.59
N LEU A 273 32.65 8.29 8.22
CA LEU A 273 33.33 8.50 9.49
C LEU A 273 34.85 8.46 9.23
N GLU A 274 35.57 9.40 9.85
CA GLU A 274 37.03 9.44 9.90
C GLU A 274 37.60 8.58 11.04
#